data_AF-A0ABC8LV53-F1
#
_entry.id   AF-A0ABC8LV53-F1
#
_cell.length_a   1.000
_cell.length_b   1.000
_cell.length_c   1.000
_cell.angle_alpha   90.00
_cell.angle_beta   90.00
_cell.angle_gamma   90.00
#
_symmetry.space_group_name_H-M   'P 1'
#
loop_
_entity.id
_entity.type
_entity.pdbx_description
1 polymer ?
#
loop_
_entity_poly.entity_id
_entity_poly.type
_entity_poly.pdbx_seq_one_letter_code
_entity_poly.pdbx_strand_id
1 'polypeptide(L)'
;MTETETIAAAINQIDEKKQTLKKAFEDLQSHRSLLSPSFSLSWSDIDSHFSSLQSSLSNRLRLLQSQPPLAKTETDNAEPPVTIRPELKALCENMDSIGLTKFLTTHWDDDAMPNLELSAAFRYSPDPATMVLNAIEGSSNKGKAVDVRRVFVLLMEALIEINDVSIGVDTKEKAKKVAKEWKIKIGNKPFEALLFLHLVAAFGLGSEFNSEELSRYVLMIAKYKQATLVCNKIGLGKERVGEVIKKLLSGGKPILAVRFMYECGRTDGFEPVSVLKGYVKEVREVAERVCKEDKYSLKSQNEATDKEVSALKAVIKIVKDQGLEGEFLEERVEERVEELEKQKALRKRNVETPQAKGRKRPRYRSGAHVPKQEASGVMIMTEPSLHHGLHLNSFGVVNPARSGILGPYVNPVTAGLYGLAATPQPVYYDQQAGFVMPPFHPAYYP
;
A
#
# COMPACT_ATOMS: atom_id res chain seq x y z
N MET A 1 -39.23 -17.30 -10.09
CA MET A 1 -38.02 -17.95 -9.55
C MET A 1 -37.54 -17.13 -8.38
N THR A 2 -37.36 -17.72 -7.21
CA THR A 2 -36.66 -17.06 -6.09
C THR A 2 -35.16 -16.95 -6.41
N GLU A 3 -34.44 -16.03 -5.77
CA GLU A 3 -32.98 -15.92 -5.95
C GLU A 3 -32.26 -17.24 -5.63
N THR A 4 -32.77 -18.00 -4.66
CA THR A 4 -32.25 -19.32 -4.29
C THR A 4 -32.49 -20.40 -5.37
N GLU A 5 -33.59 -20.32 -6.12
CA GLU A 5 -33.85 -21.20 -7.28
C GLU A 5 -32.92 -20.90 -8.45
N THR A 6 -32.64 -19.61 -8.71
CA THR A 6 -31.68 -19.19 -9.74
C THR A 6 -30.27 -19.65 -9.41
N ILE A 7 -29.86 -19.55 -8.14
CA ILE A 7 -28.55 -20.05 -7.67
C ILE A 7 -28.48 -21.58 -7.76
N ALA A 8 -29.55 -22.29 -7.39
CA ALA A 8 -29.63 -23.74 -7.54
C ALA A 8 -29.46 -24.17 -9.01
N ALA A 9 -30.15 -23.50 -9.93
CA ALA A 9 -30.03 -23.74 -11.37
C ALA A 9 -28.61 -23.49 -11.89
N ALA A 10 -27.95 -22.43 -11.42
CA ALA A 10 -26.57 -22.12 -11.79
C ALA A 10 -25.56 -23.16 -11.26
N ILE A 11 -25.77 -23.68 -10.04
CA ILE A 11 -24.94 -24.76 -9.48
C ILE A 11 -25.10 -26.05 -10.31
N ASN A 12 -26.31 -26.37 -10.75
CA ASN A 12 -26.56 -27.55 -11.57
C ASN A 12 -25.92 -27.45 -12.98
N GLN A 13 -25.76 -26.23 -13.51
CA GLN A 13 -25.02 -26.03 -14.78
C GLN A 13 -23.51 -26.28 -14.67
N ILE A 14 -22.95 -26.38 -13.45
CA ILE A 14 -21.51 -26.65 -13.26
C ILE A 14 -21.15 -28.02 -13.84
N ASP A 15 -22.02 -29.03 -13.69
CA ASP A 15 -21.76 -30.37 -14.22
C ASP A 15 -21.68 -30.40 -15.75
N GLU A 16 -22.60 -29.71 -16.44
CA GLU A 16 -22.60 -29.59 -17.89
C GLU A 16 -21.35 -28.86 -18.41
N LYS A 17 -20.96 -27.76 -17.73
CA LYS A 17 -19.74 -27.01 -18.07
C LYS A 17 -18.48 -27.82 -17.80
N LYS A 18 -18.46 -28.61 -16.72
CA LYS A 18 -17.36 -29.52 -16.38
C LYS A 18 -17.22 -30.64 -17.39
N GLN A 19 -18.32 -31.20 -17.91
CA GLN A 19 -18.29 -32.16 -19.01
C GLN A 19 -17.75 -31.55 -20.31
N THR A 20 -18.18 -30.32 -20.63
CA THR A 20 -17.67 -29.60 -21.81
C THR A 20 -16.17 -29.35 -21.69
N LEU A 21 -15.71 -28.95 -20.50
CA LEU A 21 -14.28 -28.77 -20.20
C LEU A 21 -13.50 -30.08 -20.29
N LYS A 22 -14.09 -31.19 -19.83
CA LYS A 22 -13.49 -32.53 -19.95
C LYS A 22 -13.25 -32.91 -21.41
N LYS A 23 -14.25 -32.67 -22.27
CA LYS A 23 -14.14 -32.94 -23.70
C LYS A 23 -13.03 -32.10 -24.35
N ALA A 24 -12.93 -30.82 -24.00
CA ALA A 24 -11.85 -29.94 -24.46
C ALA A 24 -10.47 -30.38 -23.93
N PHE A 25 -10.40 -30.88 -22.69
CA PHE A 25 -9.18 -31.42 -22.10
C PHE A 25 -8.74 -32.72 -22.81
N GLU A 26 -9.67 -33.63 -23.10
CA GLU A 26 -9.40 -34.86 -23.85
C GLU A 26 -8.96 -34.57 -25.30
N ASP A 27 -9.60 -33.60 -25.96
CA ASP A 27 -9.21 -33.12 -27.29
C ASP A 27 -7.79 -32.55 -27.29
N LEU A 28 -7.48 -31.69 -26.31
CA LEU A 28 -6.14 -31.14 -26.10
C LEU A 28 -5.11 -32.25 -25.80
N GLN A 29 -5.51 -33.27 -25.04
CA GLN A 29 -4.65 -34.41 -24.72
C GLN A 29 -4.44 -35.34 -25.93
N SER A 30 -5.37 -35.39 -26.89
CA SER A 30 -5.18 -36.13 -28.14
C SER A 30 -4.05 -35.53 -29.01
N HIS A 31 -3.82 -34.22 -28.89
CA HIS A 31 -2.75 -33.49 -29.54
C HIS A 31 -1.46 -33.40 -28.71
N ARG A 32 -1.30 -34.26 -27.68
CA ARG A 32 -0.16 -34.25 -26.73
C ARG A 32 1.21 -34.37 -27.37
N SER A 33 1.32 -34.94 -28.57
CA SER A 33 2.58 -34.98 -29.35
C SER A 33 3.06 -33.60 -29.81
N LEU A 34 2.15 -32.61 -29.89
CA LEU A 34 2.44 -31.21 -30.19
C LEU A 34 2.68 -30.36 -28.93
N LEU A 35 2.43 -30.94 -27.75
CA LEU A 35 2.59 -30.28 -26.45
C LEU A 35 3.93 -30.68 -25.82
N SER A 36 4.56 -29.73 -25.11
CA SER A 36 5.83 -29.97 -24.43
C SER A 36 5.70 -31.12 -23.40
N PRO A 37 6.75 -31.96 -23.20
CA PRO A 37 6.76 -33.04 -22.19
C PRO A 37 6.47 -32.58 -20.75
N SER A 38 6.53 -31.27 -20.50
CA SER A 38 6.32 -30.64 -19.19
C SER A 38 4.85 -30.42 -18.80
N PHE A 39 3.87 -30.75 -19.65
CA PHE A 39 2.46 -30.60 -19.30
C PHE A 39 1.99 -31.76 -18.41
N SER A 40 2.17 -31.61 -17.10
CA SER A 40 1.81 -32.59 -16.07
C SER A 40 0.47 -32.28 -15.39
N LEU A 41 -0.49 -31.70 -16.11
CA LEU A 41 -1.81 -31.42 -15.58
C LEU A 41 -2.68 -32.67 -15.75
N SER A 42 -3.19 -33.25 -14.66
CA SER A 42 -4.12 -34.37 -14.73
C SER A 42 -5.57 -33.89 -14.69
N TRP A 43 -6.47 -34.56 -15.41
CA TRP A 43 -7.91 -34.27 -15.30
C TRP A 43 -8.38 -34.44 -13.86
N SER A 44 -7.83 -35.40 -13.10
CA SER A 44 -8.16 -35.61 -11.70
C SER A 44 -7.89 -34.40 -10.80
N ASP A 45 -6.82 -33.65 -11.05
CA ASP A 45 -6.52 -32.43 -10.27
C ASP A 45 -7.55 -31.33 -10.55
N ILE A 46 -7.94 -31.18 -11.81
CA ILE A 46 -8.97 -30.21 -12.23
C ILE A 46 -10.34 -30.63 -11.70
N ASP A 47 -10.68 -31.91 -11.86
CA ASP A 47 -11.96 -32.49 -11.47
C ASP A 47 -12.18 -32.39 -9.96
N SER A 48 -11.16 -32.73 -9.16
CA SER A 48 -11.22 -32.63 -7.70
C SER A 48 -11.42 -31.20 -7.22
N HIS A 49 -10.75 -30.22 -7.84
CA HIS A 49 -10.91 -28.81 -7.51
C HIS A 49 -12.33 -28.31 -7.80
N PHE A 50 -12.87 -28.60 -8.98
CA PHE A 50 -14.24 -28.20 -9.33
C PHE A 50 -15.30 -28.92 -8.50
N SER A 51 -15.12 -30.21 -8.21
CA SER A 51 -16.01 -30.99 -7.34
C SER A 51 -16.03 -30.44 -5.90
N SER A 52 -14.86 -30.02 -5.38
CA SER A 52 -14.74 -29.39 -4.07
C SER A 52 -15.49 -28.05 -4.02
N LEU A 53 -15.34 -27.21 -5.05
CA LEU A 53 -16.06 -25.94 -5.17
C LEU A 53 -17.58 -26.15 -5.27
N GLN A 54 -18.03 -27.07 -6.11
CA GLN A 54 -19.45 -27.40 -6.27
C GLN A 54 -20.06 -27.89 -4.96
N SER A 55 -19.33 -28.74 -4.21
CA SER A 55 -19.76 -29.24 -2.90
C SER A 55 -19.85 -28.11 -1.85
N SER A 56 -18.87 -27.20 -1.85
CA SER A 56 -18.87 -26.02 -0.97
C SER A 56 -20.05 -25.09 -1.26
N LEU A 57 -20.30 -24.78 -2.54
CA LEU A 57 -21.42 -23.94 -2.96
C LEU A 57 -22.78 -24.57 -2.66
N SER A 58 -22.92 -25.88 -2.89
CA SER A 58 -24.16 -26.62 -2.58
C SER A 58 -24.44 -26.63 -1.08
N ASN A 59 -23.40 -26.81 -0.25
CA ASN A 59 -23.55 -26.74 1.21
C ASN A 59 -23.97 -25.35 1.69
N ARG A 60 -23.39 -24.28 1.12
CA ARG A 60 -23.79 -22.90 1.43
C ARG A 60 -25.23 -22.60 1.01
N LEU A 61 -25.65 -23.08 -0.17
CA LEU A 61 -27.04 -22.92 -0.61
C LEU A 61 -28.02 -23.66 0.31
N ARG A 62 -27.69 -24.88 0.74
CA ARG A 62 -28.50 -25.63 1.70
C ARG A 62 -28.63 -24.91 3.04
N LEU A 63 -27.54 -24.31 3.53
CA LEU A 63 -27.55 -23.49 4.74
C LEU A 63 -28.47 -22.27 4.59
N LEU A 64 -28.41 -21.59 3.44
CA LEU A 64 -29.30 -20.46 3.11
C LEU A 64 -30.77 -20.88 3.04
N GLN A 65 -31.07 -22.05 2.47
CA GLN A 65 -32.44 -22.58 2.39
C GLN A 65 -32.96 -23.11 3.74
N SER A 66 -32.08 -23.48 4.66
CA SER A 66 -32.44 -23.98 5.99
C SER A 66 -32.70 -22.88 7.03
N GLN A 67 -32.50 -21.61 6.69
CA GLN A 67 -32.91 -20.49 7.55
C GLN A 67 -34.44 -20.34 7.55
N PRO A 68 -35.09 -20.20 8.72
CA PRO A 68 -36.54 -20.00 8.78
C PRO A 68 -36.93 -18.65 8.13
N PRO A 69 -38.14 -18.54 7.54
CA PRO A 69 -38.57 -17.31 6.90
C PRO A 69 -38.80 -16.23 7.96
N LEU A 70 -38.03 -15.13 7.89
CA LEU A 70 -38.34 -13.89 8.58
C LEU A 70 -39.70 -13.38 8.07
N ALA A 71 -40.69 -13.40 8.95
CA ALA A 71 -41.98 -12.77 8.71
C ALA A 71 -41.74 -11.29 8.38
N LYS A 72 -42.28 -10.86 7.25
CA LYS A 72 -42.26 -9.49 6.77
C LYS A 72 -43.00 -8.59 7.76
N THR A 73 -42.30 -7.65 8.37
CA THR A 73 -42.89 -6.40 8.87
C THR A 73 -42.05 -5.26 8.34
N GLU A 74 -42.73 -4.37 7.63
CA GLU A 74 -42.23 -3.13 7.05
C GLU A 74 -41.70 -2.22 8.16
N THR A 75 -40.39 -1.96 8.21
CA THR A 75 -39.76 -0.62 8.40
C THR A 75 -38.25 -0.75 8.61
N ASP A 76 -37.52 0.05 7.83
CA ASP A 76 -36.12 0.46 7.91
C ASP A 76 -34.96 -0.54 7.72
N ASN A 77 -34.00 -0.09 6.90
CA ASN A 77 -32.79 -0.79 6.47
C ASN A 77 -31.88 -1.14 7.67
N ALA A 78 -31.60 -2.43 7.88
CA ALA A 78 -30.52 -2.87 8.76
C ALA A 78 -29.67 -3.96 8.08
N GLU A 79 -28.37 -3.68 7.97
CA GLU A 79 -27.33 -4.64 7.61
C GLU A 79 -27.39 -5.90 8.52
N PRO A 80 -26.90 -7.05 8.05
CA PRO A 80 -26.82 -8.25 8.87
C PRO A 80 -26.03 -7.97 10.17
N PRO A 81 -26.43 -8.56 11.32
CA PRO A 81 -25.82 -8.25 12.61
C PRO A 81 -24.34 -8.66 12.61
N VAL A 82 -23.47 -7.68 12.87
CA VAL A 82 -22.04 -7.89 13.07
C VAL A 82 -21.84 -8.85 14.24
N THR A 83 -21.16 -9.97 14.00
CA THR A 83 -20.84 -10.94 15.06
C THR A 83 -19.69 -10.40 15.90
N ILE A 84 -19.94 -10.10 17.17
CA ILE A 84 -18.95 -9.54 18.09
C ILE A 84 -18.44 -10.64 19.00
N ARG A 85 -17.12 -10.78 19.14
CA ARG A 85 -16.50 -11.71 20.08
C ARG A 85 -16.95 -11.41 21.52
N PRO A 86 -17.37 -12.42 22.32
CA PRO A 86 -17.83 -12.21 23.69
C PRO A 86 -16.79 -11.53 24.59
N GLU A 87 -15.51 -11.86 24.42
CA GLU A 87 -14.40 -11.24 25.15
C GLU A 87 -14.27 -9.75 24.81
N LEU A 88 -14.31 -9.39 23.53
CA LEU A 88 -14.25 -8.00 23.08
C LEU A 88 -15.42 -7.18 23.61
N LYS A 89 -16.63 -7.77 23.57
CA LYS A 89 -17.83 -7.15 24.15
C LYS A 89 -17.67 -6.91 25.65
N ALA A 90 -17.24 -7.92 26.41
CA ALA A 90 -17.03 -7.81 27.85
C ALA A 90 -15.97 -6.74 28.21
N LEU A 91 -14.90 -6.63 27.42
CA LEU A 91 -13.89 -5.58 27.62
C LEU A 91 -14.49 -4.17 27.44
N CYS A 92 -15.36 -3.99 26.45
CA CYS A 92 -16.04 -2.72 26.20
C CYS A 92 -17.07 -2.37 27.29
N GLU A 93 -17.91 -3.33 27.69
CA GLU A 93 -18.92 -3.16 28.76
C GLU A 93 -18.26 -2.77 30.10
N ASN A 94 -17.12 -3.38 30.41
CA ASN A 94 -16.38 -3.14 31.65
C ASN A 94 -15.42 -1.93 31.57
N MET A 95 -15.36 -1.21 30.45
CA MET A 95 -14.42 -0.10 30.25
C MET A 95 -12.94 -0.49 30.46
N ASP A 96 -12.57 -1.75 30.21
CA ASP A 96 -11.22 -2.26 30.46
C ASP A 96 -10.26 -1.88 29.33
N SER A 97 -9.75 -0.64 29.39
CA SER A 97 -8.85 -0.08 28.38
C SER A 97 -7.52 -0.81 28.26
N ILE A 98 -7.01 -1.37 29.37
CA ILE A 98 -5.74 -2.10 29.41
C ILE A 98 -5.94 -3.49 28.81
N GLY A 99 -6.99 -4.20 29.22
CA GLY A 99 -7.37 -5.49 28.66
C GLY A 99 -7.66 -5.40 27.17
N LEU A 100 -8.39 -4.37 26.73
CA LEU A 100 -8.66 -4.10 25.31
C LEU A 100 -7.38 -3.90 24.50
N THR A 101 -6.45 -3.09 25.00
CA THR A 101 -5.16 -2.85 24.31
C THR A 101 -4.35 -4.15 24.20
N LYS A 102 -4.33 -4.95 25.27
CA LYS A 102 -3.63 -6.24 25.29
C LYS A 102 -4.26 -7.22 24.30
N PHE A 103 -5.58 -7.35 24.31
CA PHE A 103 -6.35 -8.20 23.41
C PHE A 103 -6.11 -7.85 21.94
N LEU A 104 -6.15 -6.55 21.59
CA LEU A 104 -5.89 -6.12 20.21
C LEU A 104 -4.42 -6.31 19.80
N THR A 105 -3.48 -6.20 20.74
CA THR A 105 -2.06 -6.45 20.45
C THR A 105 -1.80 -7.95 20.23
N THR A 106 -2.45 -8.84 20.99
CA THR A 106 -2.28 -10.28 20.85
C THR A 106 -2.93 -10.84 19.58
N HIS A 107 -4.04 -10.24 19.13
CA HIS A 107 -4.77 -10.67 17.95
C HIS A 107 -4.51 -9.80 16.71
N TRP A 108 -3.41 -9.06 16.69
CA TRP A 108 -3.09 -8.15 15.58
C TRP A 108 -2.84 -8.88 14.25
N ASP A 109 -2.20 -10.06 14.30
CA ASP A 109 -1.83 -10.85 13.12
C ASP A 109 -2.88 -11.89 12.71
N ASP A 110 -3.88 -12.16 13.56
CA ASP A 110 -5.00 -13.06 13.27
C ASP A 110 -6.04 -12.33 12.40
N ASP A 111 -5.82 -12.30 11.08
CA ASP A 111 -6.76 -11.77 10.07
C ASP A 111 -7.43 -10.43 10.46
N ALA A 112 -6.60 -9.44 10.83
CA ALA A 112 -6.91 -8.03 11.09
C ALA A 112 -8.36 -7.78 11.56
N MET A 113 -8.58 -7.72 12.88
CA MET A 113 -9.85 -7.35 13.50
C MET A 113 -10.57 -6.27 12.66
N PRO A 114 -11.72 -6.57 12.04
CA PRO A 114 -12.37 -5.63 11.17
C PRO A 114 -12.80 -4.42 12.02
N ASN A 115 -12.49 -3.21 11.54
CA ASN A 115 -12.84 -1.97 12.23
C ASN A 115 -14.33 -1.96 12.62
N LEU A 116 -15.17 -2.53 11.76
CA LEU A 116 -16.60 -2.71 11.95
C LEU A 116 -16.98 -3.54 13.19
N GLU A 117 -16.24 -4.60 13.53
CA GLU A 117 -16.49 -5.37 14.75
C GLU A 117 -16.13 -4.55 16.00
N LEU A 118 -15.00 -3.85 15.96
CA LEU A 118 -14.55 -3.02 17.07
C LEU A 118 -15.46 -1.81 17.30
N SER A 119 -15.88 -1.12 16.24
CA SER A 119 -16.81 0.02 16.33
C SER A 119 -18.20 -0.43 16.78
N ALA A 120 -18.65 -1.63 16.39
CA ALA A 120 -19.86 -2.24 16.93
C ALA A 120 -19.73 -2.60 18.42
N ALA A 121 -18.59 -3.14 18.84
CA ALA A 121 -18.32 -3.49 20.25
C ALA A 121 -18.30 -2.25 21.16
N PHE A 122 -17.75 -1.13 20.69
CA PHE A 122 -17.73 0.13 21.43
C PHE A 122 -19.13 0.68 21.78
N ARG A 123 -20.18 0.28 21.05
CA ARG A 123 -21.56 0.67 21.40
C ARG A 123 -22.06 0.06 22.72
N TYR A 124 -21.39 -0.99 23.21
CA TYR A 124 -21.65 -1.58 24.52
C TYR A 124 -20.87 -0.88 25.65
N SER A 125 -19.93 0.00 25.30
CA SER A 125 -19.19 0.77 26.26
C SER A 125 -20.03 1.96 26.76
N PRO A 126 -20.09 2.23 28.08
CA PRO A 126 -20.80 3.38 28.61
C PRO A 126 -20.12 4.72 28.22
N ASP A 127 -18.81 4.72 28.02
CA ASP A 127 -18.05 5.90 27.57
C ASP A 127 -16.85 5.49 26.69
N PRO A 128 -17.09 5.22 25.39
CA PRO A 128 -16.05 4.73 24.49
C PRO A 128 -14.92 5.76 24.30
N ALA A 129 -15.21 7.06 24.36
CA ALA A 129 -14.19 8.10 24.20
C ALA A 129 -13.19 8.08 25.38
N THR A 130 -13.69 8.00 26.61
CA THR A 130 -12.82 7.90 27.80
C THR A 130 -12.06 6.57 27.83
N MET A 131 -12.70 5.46 27.43
CA MET A 131 -12.00 4.17 27.32
C MET A 131 -10.82 4.22 26.35
N VAL A 132 -11.03 4.76 25.15
CA VAL A 132 -9.99 4.93 24.13
C VAL A 132 -8.87 5.85 24.63
N LEU A 133 -9.21 6.97 25.28
CA LEU A 133 -8.21 7.87 25.85
C LEU A 133 -7.38 7.20 26.95
N ASN A 134 -8.04 6.47 27.85
CA ASN A 134 -7.36 5.72 28.91
C ASN A 134 -6.44 4.62 28.34
N ALA A 135 -6.80 4.00 27.21
CA ALA A 135 -5.94 3.02 26.53
C ALA A 135 -4.66 3.69 26.01
N ILE A 136 -4.80 4.88 25.43
CA ILE A 136 -3.69 5.68 24.90
C ILE A 136 -2.77 6.16 26.03
N GLU A 137 -3.31 6.63 27.15
CA GLU A 137 -2.55 7.14 28.30
C GLU A 137 -1.94 6.00 29.16
N GLY A 138 -2.70 4.92 29.38
CA GLY A 138 -2.33 3.80 30.25
C GLY A 138 -1.24 2.89 29.69
N SER A 139 -1.04 2.91 28.38
CA SER A 139 0.10 2.26 27.73
C SER A 139 1.37 3.10 27.91
N SER A 140 1.86 3.13 29.15
CA SER A 140 3.11 3.79 29.53
C SER A 140 4.24 3.40 28.57
N ASN A 141 4.99 4.40 28.11
CA ASN A 141 6.02 4.44 27.06
C ASN A 141 7.21 3.45 27.18
N LYS A 142 7.06 2.30 27.82
CA LYS A 142 8.11 1.28 27.98
C LYS A 142 8.22 0.33 26.79
N GLY A 143 7.25 0.31 25.88
CA GLY A 143 7.28 -0.54 24.69
C GLY A 143 7.48 0.26 23.40
N LYS A 144 8.67 0.15 22.77
CA LYS A 144 8.93 0.60 21.38
C LYS A 144 8.27 -0.32 20.34
N ALA A 145 7.16 -0.98 20.66
CA ALA A 145 6.52 -1.90 19.73
C ALA A 145 5.65 -1.09 18.76
N VAL A 146 5.99 -1.16 17.47
CA VAL A 146 5.22 -0.57 16.37
C VAL A 146 3.75 -1.00 16.43
N ASP A 147 3.47 -2.18 16.98
CA ASP A 147 2.15 -2.80 17.05
C ASP A 147 1.19 -2.02 17.98
N VAL A 148 1.65 -1.55 19.13
CA VAL A 148 0.83 -0.76 20.07
C VAL A 148 0.33 0.54 19.44
N ARG A 149 1.18 1.20 18.66
CA ARG A 149 0.77 2.45 18.00
C ARG A 149 -0.25 2.21 16.89
N ARG A 150 -0.16 1.07 16.21
CA ARG A 150 -1.18 0.69 15.21
C ARG A 150 -2.51 0.35 15.88
N VAL A 151 -2.48 -0.27 17.06
CA VAL A 151 -3.66 -0.46 17.91
C VAL A 151 -4.30 0.89 18.27
N PHE A 152 -3.53 1.92 18.62
CA PHE A 152 -4.10 3.25 18.88
C PHE A 152 -4.80 3.85 17.66
N VAL A 153 -4.20 3.72 16.46
CA VAL A 153 -4.85 4.16 15.23
C VAL A 153 -6.17 3.42 15.04
N LEU A 154 -6.19 2.10 15.21
CA LEU A 154 -7.40 1.29 15.10
C LEU A 154 -8.49 1.69 16.11
N LEU A 155 -8.13 1.91 17.38
CA LEU A 155 -9.05 2.38 18.42
C LEU A 155 -9.66 3.75 18.06
N MET A 156 -8.84 4.68 17.54
CA MET A 156 -9.31 6.01 17.14
C MET A 156 -10.15 5.95 15.86
N GLU A 157 -9.81 5.09 14.89
CA GLU A 157 -10.63 4.84 13.69
C GLU A 157 -12.01 4.29 14.08
N ALA A 158 -12.06 3.29 14.98
CA ALA A 158 -13.32 2.73 15.47
C ALA A 158 -14.17 3.78 16.21
N LEU A 159 -13.52 4.66 16.99
CA LEU A 159 -14.21 5.76 17.67
C LEU A 159 -14.79 6.77 16.67
N ILE A 160 -14.06 7.08 15.59
CA ILE A 160 -14.51 8.01 14.54
C ILE A 160 -15.76 7.49 13.81
N GLU A 161 -15.86 6.17 13.62
CA GLU A 161 -16.99 5.49 12.97
C GLU A 161 -18.30 5.58 13.77
N ILE A 162 -18.20 5.73 15.09
CA ILE A 162 -19.36 5.92 15.96
C ILE A 162 -19.71 7.41 15.91
N ASN A 163 -20.45 7.80 14.86
CA ASN A 163 -20.73 9.20 14.55
C ASN A 163 -21.42 10.00 15.69
N ASP A 164 -22.12 9.31 16.60
CA ASP A 164 -22.93 9.92 17.68
C ASP A 164 -22.26 9.93 19.06
N VAL A 165 -20.95 9.71 19.16
CA VAL A 165 -20.27 9.76 20.46
C VAL A 165 -20.21 11.20 21.00
N SER A 166 -20.93 11.43 22.08
CA SER A 166 -20.78 12.64 22.89
C SER A 166 -19.49 12.57 23.69
N ILE A 167 -18.51 13.41 23.35
CA ILE A 167 -17.24 13.48 24.08
C ILE A 167 -17.41 14.46 25.25
N GLY A 168 -17.31 13.93 26.48
CA GLY A 168 -17.34 14.75 27.69
C GLY A 168 -16.26 15.82 27.72
N VAL A 169 -16.55 16.98 28.33
CA VAL A 169 -15.64 18.14 28.38
C VAL A 169 -14.29 17.77 29.01
N ASP A 170 -14.30 17.01 30.10
CA ASP A 170 -13.08 16.56 30.79
C ASP A 170 -12.23 15.65 29.90
N THR A 171 -12.86 14.71 29.21
CA THR A 171 -12.20 13.79 28.26
C THR A 171 -11.61 14.56 27.09
N LYS A 172 -12.34 15.55 26.56
CA LYS A 172 -11.85 16.43 25.48
C LYS A 172 -10.63 17.23 25.93
N GLU A 173 -10.64 17.79 27.14
CA GLU A 173 -9.52 18.58 27.65
C GLU A 173 -8.28 17.71 27.94
N LYS A 174 -8.46 16.47 28.45
CA LYS A 174 -7.37 15.50 28.58
C LYS A 174 -6.80 15.11 27.21
N ALA A 175 -7.65 14.78 26.24
CA ALA A 175 -7.22 14.46 24.88
C ALA A 175 -6.45 15.62 24.23
N LYS A 176 -6.86 16.88 24.48
CA LYS A 176 -6.15 18.07 24.04
C LYS A 176 -4.75 18.19 24.64
N LYS A 177 -4.55 17.82 25.92
CA LYS A 177 -3.22 17.77 26.54
C LYS A 177 -2.33 16.74 25.85
N VAL A 178 -2.82 15.51 25.66
CA VAL A 178 -2.10 14.45 24.94
C VAL A 178 -1.76 14.89 23.51
N ALA A 179 -2.70 15.51 22.81
CA ALA A 179 -2.49 16.02 21.45
C ALA A 179 -1.37 17.07 21.38
N LYS A 180 -1.31 18.00 22.36
CA LYS A 180 -0.22 18.99 22.45
C LYS A 180 1.14 18.32 22.65
N GLU A 181 1.23 17.31 23.50
CA GLU A 181 2.47 16.56 23.72
C GLU A 181 2.91 15.78 22.47
N TRP A 182 1.97 15.15 21.77
CA TRP A 182 2.25 14.39 20.56
C TRP A 182 2.66 15.30 19.41
N LYS A 183 2.05 16.48 19.30
CA LYS A 183 2.39 17.49 18.28
C LYS A 183 3.88 17.83 18.28
N ILE A 184 4.49 17.97 19.47
CA ILE A 184 5.93 18.28 19.62
C ILE A 184 6.81 17.17 19.02
N LYS A 185 6.34 15.92 19.04
CA LYS A 185 7.10 14.74 18.59
C LYS A 185 7.03 14.50 17.08
N ILE A 186 6.17 15.23 16.36
CA ILE A 186 5.90 15.02 14.93
C ILE A 186 7.18 15.20 14.09
N GLY A 187 7.83 16.36 14.17
CA GLY A 187 8.98 16.68 13.31
C GLY A 187 8.70 16.36 11.84
N ASN A 188 9.58 15.60 11.20
CA ASN A 188 9.40 15.07 9.84
C ASN A 188 9.05 13.56 9.85
N LYS A 189 8.24 13.10 10.82
CA LYS A 189 7.86 11.69 10.98
C LYS A 189 6.39 11.50 10.58
N PRO A 190 6.10 10.99 9.37
CA PRO A 190 4.73 10.86 8.88
C PRO A 190 3.82 10.02 9.79
N PHE A 191 4.35 9.00 10.44
CA PHE A 191 3.55 8.16 11.33
C PHE A 191 3.18 8.86 12.65
N GLU A 192 4.04 9.74 13.17
CA GLU A 192 3.71 10.56 14.36
C GLU A 192 2.63 11.59 14.02
N ALA A 193 2.68 12.18 12.82
CA ALA A 193 1.58 13.02 12.33
C ALA A 193 0.29 12.22 12.13
N LEU A 194 0.37 10.98 11.64
CA LEU A 194 -0.79 10.12 11.48
C LEU A 194 -1.48 9.90 12.84
N LEU A 195 -0.71 9.51 13.87
CA LEU A 195 -1.21 9.34 15.23
C LEU A 195 -1.85 10.60 15.78
N PHE A 196 -1.13 11.73 15.68
CA PHE A 196 -1.63 13.02 16.14
C PHE A 196 -2.94 13.41 15.45
N LEU A 197 -3.01 13.31 14.12
CA LEU A 197 -4.19 13.71 13.37
C LEU A 197 -5.39 12.78 13.66
N HIS A 198 -5.18 11.49 13.88
CA HIS A 198 -6.25 10.59 14.33
C HIS A 198 -6.79 11.00 15.71
N LEU A 199 -5.92 11.40 16.63
CA LEU A 199 -6.36 11.89 17.95
C LEU A 199 -7.18 13.17 17.82
N VAL A 200 -6.73 14.11 16.96
CA VAL A 200 -7.46 15.35 16.69
C VAL A 200 -8.83 15.06 16.07
N ALA A 201 -8.91 14.12 15.13
CA ALA A 201 -10.16 13.70 14.49
C ALA A 201 -11.11 13.02 15.47
N ALA A 202 -10.63 12.01 16.19
CA ALA A 202 -11.45 11.17 17.05
C ALA A 202 -12.05 11.93 18.23
N PHE A 203 -11.33 12.93 18.75
CA PHE A 203 -11.78 13.74 19.89
C PHE A 203 -12.35 15.12 19.49
N GLY A 204 -12.59 15.35 18.20
CA GLY A 204 -13.19 16.60 17.72
C GLY A 204 -12.40 17.85 18.10
N LEU A 205 -11.07 17.79 17.98
CA LEU A 205 -10.13 18.83 18.41
C LEU A 205 -9.68 19.74 17.26
N GLY A 206 -10.23 19.62 16.06
CA GLY A 206 -9.75 20.35 14.88
C GLY A 206 -9.67 21.87 15.07
N SER A 207 -10.66 22.47 15.74
CA SER A 207 -10.71 23.91 16.05
C SER A 207 -9.67 24.36 17.09
N GLU A 208 -9.09 23.43 17.84
CA GLU A 208 -8.10 23.72 18.89
C GLU A 208 -6.69 23.93 18.33
N PHE A 209 -6.48 23.65 17.04
CA PHE A 209 -5.18 23.70 16.38
C PHE A 209 -5.22 24.60 15.15
N ASN A 210 -4.05 25.11 14.75
CA ASN A 210 -3.93 25.96 13.56
C ASN A 210 -4.22 25.14 12.29
N SER A 211 -5.18 25.60 11.49
CA SER A 211 -5.63 24.89 10.28
C SER A 211 -4.54 24.74 9.21
N GLU A 212 -3.62 25.70 9.11
CA GLU A 212 -2.51 25.65 8.18
C GLU A 212 -1.48 24.58 8.58
N GLU A 213 -1.18 24.45 9.87
CA GLU A 213 -0.34 23.37 10.39
C GLU A 213 -0.99 21.99 10.20
N LEU A 214 -2.28 21.87 10.50
CA LEU A 214 -3.04 20.64 10.24
C LEU A 214 -2.98 20.25 8.76
N SER A 215 -3.12 21.22 7.84
CA SER A 215 -3.00 20.96 6.40
C SER A 215 -1.61 20.44 6.00
N ARG A 216 -0.53 20.94 6.63
CA ARG A 216 0.84 20.45 6.40
C ARG A 216 0.99 19.00 6.87
N TYR A 217 0.42 18.65 8.02
CA TYR A 217 0.44 17.28 8.52
C TYR A 217 -0.39 16.34 7.64
N VAL A 218 -1.55 16.78 7.15
CA VAL A 218 -2.36 16.02 6.18
C VAL A 218 -1.56 15.75 4.91
N LEU A 219 -0.86 16.76 4.37
CA LEU A 219 0.02 16.57 3.23
C LEU A 219 1.14 15.57 3.51
N MET A 220 1.74 15.60 4.71
CA MET A 220 2.78 14.66 5.12
C MET A 220 2.28 13.21 5.19
N ILE A 221 1.00 13.02 5.52
CA ILE A 221 0.37 11.69 5.58
C ILE A 221 -0.39 11.30 4.30
N ALA A 222 -0.34 12.09 3.23
CA ALA A 222 -1.20 11.89 2.05
C ALA A 222 -1.11 10.49 1.40
N LYS A 223 0.00 9.77 1.60
CA LYS A 223 0.18 8.39 1.10
C LYS A 223 -0.53 7.31 1.93
N TYR A 224 -0.96 7.63 3.15
CA TYR A 224 -1.67 6.69 4.02
C TYR A 224 -3.14 6.60 3.60
N LYS A 225 -3.73 5.41 3.71
CA LYS A 225 -5.15 5.20 3.39
C LYS A 225 -6.08 6.06 4.25
N GLN A 226 -5.66 6.45 5.44
CA GLN A 226 -6.46 7.26 6.38
C GLN A 226 -6.49 8.76 6.09
N ALA A 227 -5.65 9.26 5.19
CA ALA A 227 -5.38 10.70 5.10
C ALA A 227 -6.63 11.55 4.84
N THR A 228 -7.50 11.08 3.95
CA THR A 228 -8.77 11.70 3.54
C THR A 228 -9.84 11.59 4.63
N LEU A 229 -9.99 10.41 5.25
CA LEU A 229 -10.87 10.20 6.42
C LEU A 229 -10.58 11.23 7.51
N VAL A 230 -9.31 11.32 7.90
CA VAL A 230 -8.86 12.22 8.96
C VAL A 230 -8.97 13.69 8.53
N CYS A 231 -8.63 14.01 7.28
CA CYS A 231 -8.80 15.36 6.71
C CYS A 231 -10.26 15.83 6.82
N ASN A 232 -11.22 14.98 6.49
CA ASN A 232 -12.64 15.28 6.60
C ASN A 232 -13.08 15.42 8.06
N LYS A 233 -12.68 14.49 8.93
CA LYS A 233 -13.14 14.45 10.32
C LYS A 233 -12.56 15.58 11.19
N ILE A 234 -11.35 16.04 10.90
CA ILE A 234 -10.76 17.22 11.56
C ILE A 234 -11.51 18.51 11.18
N GLY A 235 -12.24 18.53 10.06
CA GLY A 235 -12.98 19.69 9.60
C GLY A 235 -12.08 20.75 8.96
N LEU A 236 -11.07 20.34 8.17
CA LEU A 236 -10.30 21.29 7.38
C LEU A 236 -11.21 22.02 6.38
N GLY A 237 -11.16 23.36 6.39
CA GLY A 237 -11.92 24.18 5.47
C GLY A 237 -11.58 23.87 4.00
N LYS A 238 -12.58 24.04 3.12
CA LYS A 238 -12.50 23.80 1.67
C LYS A 238 -11.26 24.41 1.01
N GLU A 239 -10.88 25.61 1.41
CA GLU A 239 -9.68 26.30 0.93
C GLU A 239 -8.39 25.52 1.23
N ARG A 240 -8.21 25.09 2.49
CA ARG A 240 -7.03 24.33 2.93
C ARG A 240 -6.93 22.96 2.24
N VAL A 241 -8.05 22.28 2.05
CA VAL A 241 -8.07 21.03 1.28
C VAL A 241 -7.66 21.29 -0.18
N GLY A 242 -8.12 22.40 -0.76
CA GLY A 242 -7.70 22.83 -2.09
C GLY A 242 -6.20 23.10 -2.18
N GLU A 243 -5.60 23.73 -1.17
CA GLU A 243 -4.13 23.91 -1.10
C GLU A 243 -3.37 22.59 -1.03
N VAL A 244 -3.87 21.61 -0.27
CA VAL A 244 -3.28 20.26 -0.20
C VAL A 244 -3.32 19.61 -1.59
N ILE A 245 -4.46 19.66 -2.27
CA ILE A 245 -4.63 19.12 -3.64
C ILE A 245 -3.65 19.79 -4.61
N LYS A 246 -3.58 21.14 -4.61
CA LYS A 246 -2.62 21.89 -5.45
C LYS A 246 -1.18 21.47 -5.20
N LYS A 247 -0.77 21.32 -3.93
CA LYS A 247 0.57 20.87 -3.56
C LYS A 247 0.86 19.43 -3.98
N LEU A 248 -0.14 18.55 -3.97
CA LEU A 248 0.00 17.18 -4.48
C LEU A 248 0.18 17.16 -6.01
N LEU A 249 -0.58 17.98 -6.74
CA LEU A 249 -0.45 18.12 -8.19
C LEU A 249 0.93 18.67 -8.58
N SER A 250 1.34 19.80 -8.00
CA SER A 250 2.66 20.38 -8.28
C SER A 250 3.82 19.48 -7.86
N GLY A 251 3.58 18.57 -6.91
CA GLY A 251 4.55 17.57 -6.45
C GLY A 251 4.58 16.29 -7.27
N GLY A 252 3.89 16.21 -8.41
CA GLY A 252 3.87 15.02 -9.28
C GLY A 252 3.13 13.84 -8.67
N LYS A 253 2.11 14.09 -7.83
CA LYS A 253 1.31 13.04 -7.17
C LYS A 253 -0.17 13.12 -7.56
N PRO A 254 -0.51 13.04 -8.87
CA PRO A 254 -1.88 13.23 -9.35
C PRO A 254 -2.85 12.18 -8.81
N ILE A 255 -2.43 10.92 -8.65
CA ILE A 255 -3.27 9.86 -8.06
C ILE A 255 -3.73 10.21 -6.64
N LEU A 256 -2.81 10.73 -5.81
CA LEU A 256 -3.18 11.17 -4.46
C LEU A 256 -4.05 12.43 -4.50
N ALA A 257 -3.74 13.37 -5.39
CA ALA A 257 -4.54 14.59 -5.54
C ALA A 257 -6.00 14.28 -5.91
N VAL A 258 -6.20 13.42 -6.91
CA VAL A 258 -7.53 12.99 -7.37
C VAL A 258 -8.28 12.24 -6.29
N ARG A 259 -7.60 11.39 -5.53
CA ARG A 259 -8.17 10.73 -4.36
C ARG A 259 -8.73 11.74 -3.34
N PHE A 260 -7.97 12.80 -3.04
CA PHE A 260 -8.45 13.88 -2.18
C PHE A 260 -9.60 14.67 -2.80
N MET A 261 -9.61 14.90 -4.13
CA MET A 261 -10.72 15.58 -4.81
C MET A 261 -12.03 14.82 -4.61
N TYR A 262 -12.05 13.50 -4.83
CA TYR A 262 -13.26 12.70 -4.65
C TYR A 262 -13.61 12.48 -3.18
N GLU A 263 -12.68 11.96 -2.37
CA GLU A 263 -12.98 11.56 -0.99
C GLU A 263 -13.21 12.75 -0.04
N CYS A 264 -12.67 13.94 -0.34
CA CYS A 264 -12.96 15.16 0.42
C CYS A 264 -14.02 16.06 -0.25
N GLY A 265 -14.66 15.61 -1.34
CA GLY A 265 -15.70 16.38 -2.04
C GLY A 265 -15.21 17.71 -2.61
N ARG A 266 -13.95 17.76 -3.07
CA ARG A 266 -13.28 18.92 -3.69
C ARG A 266 -13.01 18.68 -5.16
N THR A 267 -14.04 18.26 -5.89
CA THR A 267 -14.00 18.18 -7.36
C THR A 267 -14.21 19.55 -8.00
N ASP A 268 -14.83 20.49 -7.27
CA ASP A 268 -15.04 21.86 -7.70
C ASP A 268 -13.71 22.59 -7.91
N GLY A 269 -13.37 22.87 -9.18
CA GLY A 269 -12.19 23.63 -9.58
C GLY A 269 -10.92 22.84 -9.89
N PHE A 270 -10.98 21.50 -9.96
CA PHE A 270 -9.80 20.66 -10.19
C PHE A 270 -9.86 19.69 -11.37
N GLU A 271 -11.01 19.57 -12.06
CA GLU A 271 -11.22 18.66 -13.21
C GLU A 271 -10.51 17.30 -13.07
N PRO A 272 -10.93 16.43 -12.13
CA PRO A 272 -10.20 15.21 -11.79
C PRO A 272 -9.95 14.28 -12.99
N VAL A 273 -10.89 14.24 -13.93
CA VAL A 273 -10.80 13.43 -15.15
C VAL A 273 -9.69 13.96 -16.07
N SER A 274 -9.64 15.27 -16.31
CA SER A 274 -8.56 15.91 -17.09
C SER A 274 -7.19 15.62 -16.49
N VAL A 275 -7.07 15.69 -15.15
CA VAL A 275 -5.84 15.38 -14.43
C VAL A 275 -5.41 13.92 -14.63
N LEU A 276 -6.34 12.97 -14.51
CA LEU A 276 -6.07 11.55 -14.71
C LEU A 276 -5.68 11.22 -16.16
N LYS A 277 -6.39 11.79 -17.16
CA LYS A 277 -6.04 11.62 -18.58
C LYS A 277 -4.65 12.16 -18.89
N GLY A 278 -4.34 13.36 -18.38
CA GLY A 278 -2.99 13.94 -18.47
C GLY A 278 -1.93 13.03 -17.85
N TYR A 279 -2.21 12.46 -16.68
CA TYR A 279 -1.30 11.52 -16.02
C TYR A 279 -1.07 10.23 -16.81
N VAL A 280 -2.12 9.63 -17.39
CA VAL A 280 -1.98 8.44 -18.26
C VAL A 280 -1.05 8.72 -19.43
N LYS A 281 -1.20 9.88 -20.08
CA LYS A 281 -0.32 10.31 -21.17
C LYS A 281 1.12 10.49 -20.70
N GLU A 282 1.32 11.21 -19.60
CA GLU A 282 2.65 11.46 -19.02
C GLU A 282 3.38 10.16 -18.67
N VAL A 283 2.70 9.21 -18.02
CA VAL A 283 3.28 7.92 -17.63
C VAL A 283 3.75 7.12 -18.86
N ARG A 284 2.96 7.12 -19.95
CA ARG A 284 3.33 6.45 -21.21
C ARG A 284 4.57 7.10 -21.83
N GLU A 285 4.61 8.44 -21.91
CA GLU A 285 5.75 9.18 -22.44
C GLU A 285 7.03 8.96 -21.63
N VAL A 286 6.92 8.90 -20.30
CA VAL A 286 8.06 8.60 -19.42
C VAL A 286 8.56 7.18 -19.63
N ALA A 287 7.67 6.19 -19.71
CA ALA A 287 8.05 4.80 -19.96
C ALA A 287 8.78 4.64 -21.31
N GLU A 288 8.29 5.29 -22.36
CA GLU A 288 8.97 5.33 -23.65
C GLU A 288 10.34 5.98 -23.58
N ARG A 289 10.47 7.12 -22.89
CA ARG A 289 11.73 7.85 -22.75
C ARG A 289 12.79 7.01 -22.06
N VAL A 290 12.43 6.37 -20.94
CA VAL A 290 13.32 5.45 -20.18
C VAL A 290 13.80 4.31 -21.07
N CYS A 291 12.93 3.74 -21.90
CA CYS A 291 13.33 2.71 -22.85
C CYS A 291 14.29 3.25 -23.92
N LYS A 292 14.00 4.42 -24.51
CA LYS A 292 14.82 5.03 -25.58
C LYS A 292 16.23 5.41 -25.11
N GLU A 293 16.34 6.02 -23.93
CA GLU A 293 17.62 6.50 -23.37
C GLU A 293 18.62 5.36 -23.14
N ASP A 294 18.15 4.21 -22.69
CA ASP A 294 18.98 3.02 -22.46
C ASP A 294 18.90 2.02 -23.62
N LYS A 295 18.66 2.52 -24.85
CA LYS A 295 18.64 1.74 -26.10
C LYS A 295 17.81 0.46 -26.03
N TYR A 296 16.68 0.52 -25.34
CA TYR A 296 15.78 -0.59 -25.07
C TYR A 296 16.49 -1.78 -24.40
N SER A 297 17.38 -1.53 -23.44
CA SER A 297 17.94 -2.61 -22.62
C SER A 297 16.82 -3.39 -21.93
N LEU A 298 17.05 -4.68 -21.66
CA LEU A 298 16.07 -5.51 -20.97
C LEU A 298 15.73 -4.95 -19.58
N LYS A 299 16.72 -4.35 -18.89
CA LYS A 299 16.56 -3.77 -17.57
C LYS A 299 15.65 -2.55 -17.62
N SER A 300 15.94 -1.59 -18.51
CA SER A 300 15.15 -0.36 -18.63
C SER A 300 13.73 -0.65 -19.10
N GLN A 301 13.55 -1.58 -20.04
CA GLN A 301 12.23 -2.01 -20.47
C GLN A 301 11.41 -2.63 -19.32
N ASN A 302 12.00 -3.49 -18.51
CA ASN A 302 11.30 -4.11 -17.37
C ASN A 302 10.95 -3.08 -16.29
N GLU A 303 11.88 -2.17 -15.98
CA GLU A 303 11.64 -1.09 -15.02
C GLU A 303 10.55 -0.11 -15.50
N ALA A 304 10.60 0.30 -16.76
CA ALA A 304 9.58 1.16 -17.37
C ALA A 304 8.21 0.48 -17.38
N THR A 305 8.16 -0.80 -17.77
CA THR A 305 6.92 -1.60 -17.76
C THR A 305 6.33 -1.70 -16.36
N ASP A 306 7.15 -1.96 -15.34
CA ASP A 306 6.66 -2.14 -13.97
C ASP A 306 6.10 -0.83 -13.39
N LYS A 307 6.76 0.29 -13.67
CA LYS A 307 6.27 1.61 -13.27
C LYS A 307 4.99 1.99 -14.03
N GLU A 308 4.94 1.78 -15.34
CA GLU A 308 3.75 2.05 -16.16
C GLU A 308 2.56 1.21 -15.71
N VAL A 309 2.71 -0.11 -15.58
CA VAL A 309 1.64 -1.01 -15.11
C VAL A 309 1.16 -0.62 -13.72
N SER A 310 2.07 -0.34 -12.78
CA SER A 310 1.69 0.07 -11.42
C SER A 310 0.88 1.37 -11.41
N ALA A 311 1.27 2.35 -12.23
CA ALA A 311 0.57 3.63 -12.33
C ALA A 311 -0.81 3.49 -13.01
N LEU A 312 -0.89 2.76 -14.13
CA LEU A 312 -2.14 2.55 -14.85
C LEU A 312 -3.14 1.72 -14.03
N LYS A 313 -2.69 0.73 -13.25
CA LYS A 313 -3.56 0.01 -12.30
C LYS A 313 -4.15 0.92 -11.22
N ALA A 314 -3.38 1.91 -10.75
CA ALA A 314 -3.91 2.90 -9.81
C ALA A 314 -4.98 3.79 -10.46
N VAL A 315 -4.81 4.17 -11.74
CA VAL A 315 -5.84 4.89 -12.52
C VAL A 315 -7.09 4.04 -12.70
N ILE A 316 -6.95 2.79 -13.15
CA ILE A 316 -8.07 1.86 -13.34
C ILE A 316 -8.88 1.71 -12.05
N LYS A 317 -8.19 1.61 -10.91
CA LYS A 317 -8.86 1.55 -9.61
C LYS A 317 -9.74 2.78 -9.36
N ILE A 318 -9.20 3.99 -9.54
CA ILE A 318 -9.98 5.23 -9.34
C ILE A 318 -11.16 5.30 -10.33
N VAL A 319 -10.93 4.95 -11.60
CA VAL A 319 -11.98 4.96 -12.63
C VAL A 319 -13.15 4.06 -12.22
N LYS A 320 -12.87 2.85 -11.72
CA LYS A 320 -13.90 1.91 -11.24
C LYS A 320 -14.56 2.40 -9.96
N ASP A 321 -13.77 2.86 -8.98
CA ASP A 321 -14.29 3.32 -7.68
C ASP A 321 -15.22 4.53 -7.83
N GLN A 322 -15.06 5.33 -8.90
CA GLN A 322 -15.83 6.56 -9.15
C GLN A 322 -16.83 6.45 -10.31
N GLY A 323 -16.93 5.29 -10.98
CA GLY A 323 -17.86 5.09 -12.10
C GLY A 323 -17.54 5.92 -13.36
N LEU A 324 -16.25 6.11 -13.67
CA LEU A 324 -15.76 6.96 -14.77
C LEU A 324 -15.43 6.17 -16.04
N GLU A 325 -15.89 4.92 -16.17
CA GLU A 325 -15.47 4.01 -17.23
C GLU A 325 -15.77 4.58 -18.62
N GLY A 326 -16.93 5.22 -18.79
CA GLY A 326 -17.33 5.87 -20.04
C GLY A 326 -16.38 6.99 -20.48
N GLU A 327 -15.81 7.73 -19.52
CA GLU A 327 -14.89 8.84 -19.80
C GLU A 327 -13.48 8.37 -20.17
N PHE A 328 -13.14 7.11 -19.86
CA PHE A 328 -11.81 6.50 -20.08
C PHE A 328 -11.77 5.45 -21.20
N LEU A 329 -12.86 5.29 -21.97
CA LEU A 329 -12.93 4.32 -23.07
C LEU A 329 -11.87 4.59 -24.15
N GLU A 330 -11.62 5.86 -24.49
CA GLU A 330 -10.68 6.23 -25.55
C GLU A 330 -9.22 5.96 -25.14
N GLU A 331 -8.93 6.07 -23.85
CA GLU A 331 -7.61 5.94 -23.28
C GLU A 331 -7.12 4.50 -23.26
N ARG A 332 -8.03 3.50 -23.36
CA ARG A 332 -7.72 2.06 -23.44
C ARG A 332 -6.74 1.61 -22.34
N VAL A 333 -6.96 2.08 -21.12
CA VAL A 333 -6.02 1.91 -20.02
C VAL A 333 -5.85 0.44 -19.64
N GLU A 334 -6.95 -0.33 -19.63
CA GLU A 334 -6.95 -1.77 -19.33
C GLU A 334 -6.21 -2.58 -20.40
N GLU A 335 -6.53 -2.35 -21.68
CA GLU A 335 -5.85 -3.00 -22.82
C GLU A 335 -4.33 -2.79 -22.77
N ARG A 336 -3.91 -1.57 -22.43
CA ARG A 336 -2.49 -1.23 -22.30
C ARG A 336 -1.81 -2.00 -21.17
N VAL A 337 -2.46 -2.15 -20.01
CA VAL A 337 -1.93 -2.95 -18.89
C VAL A 337 -1.78 -4.41 -19.31
N GLU A 338 -2.78 -4.99 -19.96
CA GLU A 338 -2.69 -6.38 -20.44
C GLU A 338 -1.55 -6.59 -21.44
N GLU A 339 -1.39 -5.67 -22.40
CA GLU A 339 -0.32 -5.74 -23.39
C GLU A 339 1.07 -5.69 -22.73
N LEU A 340 1.26 -4.78 -21.77
CA LEU A 340 2.51 -4.65 -21.03
C LEU A 340 2.85 -5.90 -20.21
N GLU A 341 1.87 -6.51 -19.56
CA GLU A 341 2.05 -7.76 -18.80
C GLU A 341 2.41 -8.93 -19.74
N LYS A 342 1.77 -9.04 -20.91
CA LYS A 342 2.11 -10.02 -21.94
C LYS A 342 3.54 -9.82 -22.44
N GLN A 343 3.93 -8.59 -22.78
CA GLN A 343 5.29 -8.26 -23.22
C GLN A 343 6.34 -8.57 -22.14
N LYS A 344 6.04 -8.32 -20.87
CA LYS A 344 6.94 -8.64 -19.76
C LYS A 344 7.11 -10.16 -19.60
N ALA A 345 6.02 -10.92 -19.71
CA ALA A 345 6.05 -12.38 -19.65
C ALA A 345 6.88 -12.98 -20.80
N LEU A 346 6.75 -12.44 -22.01
CA LEU A 346 7.56 -12.83 -23.17
C LEU A 346 9.05 -12.57 -22.95
N ARG A 347 9.40 -11.38 -22.45
CA ARG A 347 10.78 -11.01 -22.11
C ARG A 347 11.39 -11.96 -21.08
N LYS A 348 10.63 -12.34 -20.04
CA LYS A 348 11.08 -13.29 -19.02
C LYS A 348 11.40 -14.67 -19.63
N ARG A 349 10.54 -15.16 -20.53
CA ARG A 349 10.73 -16.46 -21.21
C ARG A 349 11.97 -16.49 -22.11
N ASN A 350 12.27 -15.40 -22.82
CA ASN A 350 13.43 -15.34 -23.73
C ASN A 350 14.79 -15.33 -23.02
N VAL A 351 14.83 -14.90 -21.75
CA VAL A 351 16.04 -14.94 -20.91
C VAL A 351 16.29 -16.36 -20.37
N GLU A 352 15.23 -17.15 -20.17
CA GLU A 352 15.29 -18.50 -19.60
C GLU A 352 15.62 -19.59 -20.66
N THR A 353 15.70 -19.23 -21.96
CA THR A 353 16.18 -20.15 -23.02
C THR A 353 17.67 -20.47 -22.86
N PRO A 354 18.10 -21.74 -22.70
CA PRO A 354 19.50 -22.07 -22.48
C PRO A 354 20.34 -21.85 -23.74
N GLN A 355 21.53 -21.28 -23.56
CA GLN A 355 22.64 -21.41 -24.50
C GLN A 355 22.71 -22.84 -25.03
N ALA A 356 22.53 -22.99 -26.34
CA ALA A 356 22.65 -24.26 -27.02
C ALA A 356 24.07 -24.83 -26.85
N LYS A 357 24.19 -25.81 -25.96
CA LYS A 357 25.10 -26.96 -25.97
C LYS A 357 26.52 -26.69 -26.50
N GLY A 358 27.43 -26.35 -25.59
CA GLY A 358 28.84 -26.66 -25.76
C GLY A 358 29.01 -28.16 -26.01
N ARG A 359 29.53 -28.51 -27.20
CA ARG A 359 29.92 -29.87 -27.62
C ARG A 359 30.75 -30.54 -26.51
N LYS A 360 30.19 -31.54 -25.83
CA LYS A 360 31.00 -32.47 -25.02
C LYS A 360 31.66 -33.48 -25.95
N ARG A 361 32.98 -33.41 -26.09
CA ARG A 361 33.82 -34.49 -26.64
C ARG A 361 33.75 -35.71 -25.70
N PRO A 362 33.78 -36.95 -26.21
CA PRO A 362 33.76 -38.14 -25.36
C PRO A 362 35.14 -38.35 -24.72
N ARG A 363 35.18 -38.46 -23.38
CA ARG A 363 36.40 -38.85 -22.64
C ARG A 363 36.43 -40.37 -22.48
N TYR A 364 37.48 -40.95 -23.04
CA TYR A 364 37.86 -42.36 -22.93
C TYR A 364 38.17 -42.73 -21.47
N ARG A 365 37.78 -43.94 -21.06
CA ARG A 365 37.94 -44.49 -19.71
C ARG A 365 39.22 -45.33 -19.64
N SER A 366 40.16 -44.95 -18.80
CA SER A 366 41.24 -45.76 -18.22
C SER A 366 41.88 -44.86 -17.14
N GLY A 367 42.18 -45.24 -15.91
CA GLY A 367 42.42 -46.51 -15.26
C GLY A 367 43.49 -46.20 -14.18
N ALA A 368 43.26 -46.67 -12.96
CA ALA A 368 44.23 -46.82 -11.86
C ALA A 368 44.62 -45.62 -10.95
N HIS A 369 44.49 -45.95 -9.65
CA HIS A 369 45.29 -45.62 -8.47
C HIS A 369 45.06 -44.36 -7.61
N VAL A 370 44.69 -44.67 -6.36
CA VAL A 370 44.72 -43.86 -5.12
C VAL A 370 46.18 -43.78 -4.60
N PRO A 371 46.56 -42.81 -3.75
CA PRO A 371 46.43 -43.04 -2.30
C PRO A 371 45.86 -41.86 -1.48
N LYS A 372 45.29 -42.24 -0.33
CA LYS A 372 44.76 -41.40 0.77
C LYS A 372 45.84 -40.57 1.45
N GLN A 373 45.45 -39.42 1.98
CA GLN A 373 45.89 -38.99 3.32
C GLN A 373 44.78 -38.22 4.05
N GLU A 374 44.69 -38.50 5.34
CA GLU A 374 43.65 -38.12 6.30
C GLU A 374 43.76 -36.67 6.77
N ALA A 375 42.63 -36.04 7.11
CA ALA A 375 42.50 -35.30 8.38
C ALA A 375 41.03 -34.87 8.62
N SER A 376 40.51 -35.38 9.74
CA SER A 376 39.55 -34.83 10.70
C SER A 376 38.56 -33.74 10.27
N GLY A 377 37.28 -34.05 10.48
CA GLY A 377 36.15 -33.19 10.16
C GLY A 377 35.81 -32.13 11.20
N VAL A 378 34.92 -31.25 10.76
CA VAL A 378 33.88 -30.60 11.57
C VAL A 378 32.62 -30.61 10.70
N MET A 379 31.55 -31.24 11.21
CA MET A 379 30.21 -31.15 10.64
C MET A 379 29.67 -29.73 10.84
N ILE A 380 29.30 -29.05 9.76
CA ILE A 380 28.28 -28.01 9.80
C ILE A 380 27.17 -28.48 8.88
N MET A 381 26.03 -28.83 9.49
CA MET A 381 24.78 -29.11 8.81
C MET A 381 24.27 -27.82 8.16
N THR A 382 24.30 -27.73 6.84
CA THR A 382 23.48 -26.77 6.09
C THR A 382 22.24 -27.51 5.59
N GLU A 383 21.11 -27.23 6.23
CA GLU A 383 19.78 -27.61 5.74
C GLU A 383 19.42 -26.84 4.45
N PRO A 384 18.58 -27.43 3.59
CA PRO A 384 18.34 -26.98 2.23
C PRO A 384 17.41 -25.74 2.18
N SER A 385 17.83 -24.74 1.40
CA SER A 385 17.02 -23.58 1.07
C SER A 385 15.79 -23.98 0.23
N LEU A 386 14.63 -24.02 0.88
CA LEU A 386 13.31 -24.08 0.27
C LEU A 386 13.03 -22.79 -0.53
N HIS A 387 12.94 -22.97 -1.85
CA HIS A 387 12.41 -22.00 -2.80
C HIS A 387 11.02 -21.51 -2.35
N HIS A 388 10.91 -20.25 -1.95
CA HIS A 388 9.61 -19.61 -1.75
C HIS A 388 9.20 -18.91 -3.04
N GLY A 389 8.16 -19.47 -3.65
CA GLY A 389 7.41 -18.86 -4.75
C GLY A 389 6.76 -17.56 -4.32
N LEU A 390 6.47 -16.73 -5.32
CA LEU A 390 5.82 -15.44 -5.20
C LEU A 390 4.42 -15.60 -4.59
N HIS A 391 4.28 -15.30 -3.30
CA HIS A 391 2.98 -15.15 -2.65
C HIS A 391 2.48 -13.72 -2.91
N LEU A 392 1.49 -13.59 -3.80
CA LEU A 392 0.71 -12.36 -3.96
C LEU A 392 0.00 -12.04 -2.65
N ASN A 393 0.03 -10.78 -2.22
CA ASN A 393 -0.78 -10.30 -1.10
C ASN A 393 -1.80 -9.27 -1.59
N SER A 394 -3.02 -9.30 -1.03
CA SER A 394 -4.26 -8.76 -1.63
C SER A 394 -4.42 -7.22 -1.61
N PHE A 395 -3.37 -6.43 -1.43
CA PHE A 395 -3.49 -4.97 -1.25
C PHE A 395 -2.54 -4.08 -2.09
N GLY A 396 -1.87 -4.63 -3.11
CA GLY A 396 -1.41 -3.83 -4.25
C GLY A 396 -0.50 -2.61 -3.99
N VAL A 397 0.25 -2.57 -2.88
CA VAL A 397 1.31 -1.56 -2.64
C VAL A 397 2.50 -2.21 -1.94
N VAL A 398 3.68 -2.15 -2.57
CA VAL A 398 4.92 -2.73 -2.06
C VAL A 398 5.57 -1.76 -1.07
N ASN A 399 5.73 -2.17 0.19
CA ASN A 399 6.69 -1.55 1.12
C ASN A 399 7.98 -2.38 1.08
N PRO A 400 9.17 -1.78 0.86
CA PRO A 400 10.41 -2.46 1.15
C PRO A 400 10.65 -2.40 2.67
N ALA A 401 10.59 -3.56 3.33
CA ALA A 401 11.06 -3.70 4.70
C ALA A 401 12.28 -4.64 4.73
N ARG A 402 13.49 -4.07 4.69
CA ARG A 402 14.61 -4.45 5.57
C ARG A 402 15.81 -3.54 5.35
N SER A 403 16.11 -2.68 6.33
CA SER A 403 17.48 -2.25 6.59
C SER A 403 18.27 -3.45 7.08
N GLY A 404 19.35 -3.78 6.37
CA GLY A 404 20.36 -4.75 6.78
C GLY A 404 21.71 -4.27 6.27
N ILE A 405 22.57 -3.88 7.20
CA ILE A 405 23.93 -3.39 6.99
C ILE A 405 24.79 -4.54 6.44
N LEU A 406 25.39 -4.34 5.27
CA LEU A 406 26.72 -4.85 4.87
C LEU A 406 27.05 -4.29 3.47
N GLY A 407 27.81 -3.20 3.45
CA GLY A 407 28.51 -2.76 2.24
C GLY A 407 29.93 -3.33 2.18
N PRO A 408 30.54 -3.35 1.00
CA PRO A 408 31.92 -2.93 0.90
C PRO A 408 32.09 -1.76 -0.09
N TYR A 409 32.66 -0.69 0.46
CA TYR A 409 33.59 0.27 -0.15
C TYR A 409 33.79 0.24 -1.67
N VAL A 410 33.50 1.37 -2.34
CA VAL A 410 34.51 2.17 -3.06
C VAL A 410 34.12 3.66 -3.03
N ASN A 411 35.09 4.53 -2.71
CA ASN A 411 35.00 5.99 -2.52
C ASN A 411 34.49 6.79 -3.74
N PRO A 412 33.83 7.95 -3.52
CA PRO A 412 33.81 9.06 -4.48
C PRO A 412 34.95 10.06 -4.20
N VAL A 413 35.62 10.51 -5.27
CA VAL A 413 36.68 11.54 -5.23
C VAL A 413 36.07 12.94 -5.23
N THR A 414 36.58 13.72 -4.27
CA THR A 414 36.61 15.16 -3.97
C THR A 414 36.38 16.21 -5.07
N ALA A 415 35.64 17.27 -4.69
CA ALA A 415 36.07 18.69 -4.68
C ALA A 415 35.10 19.44 -3.73
N GLY A 416 35.45 20.26 -2.74
CA GLY A 416 36.71 20.87 -2.32
C GLY A 416 36.39 22.30 -1.85
N LEU A 417 36.11 22.51 -0.56
CA LEU A 417 36.08 23.82 0.11
C LEU A 417 36.58 23.64 1.55
N TYR A 418 37.85 24.00 1.79
CA TYR A 418 38.45 24.08 3.12
C TYR A 418 38.39 25.51 3.63
N GLY A 419 38.11 25.66 4.93
CA GLY A 419 38.52 26.82 5.72
C GLY A 419 39.01 26.33 7.07
N LEU A 420 40.14 26.86 7.57
CA LEU A 420 40.53 26.85 8.99
C LEU A 420 41.71 27.83 9.26
N ALA A 421 41.42 28.80 10.14
CA ALA A 421 42.22 29.44 11.22
C ALA A 421 43.68 29.98 11.04
N ALA A 422 43.79 31.32 11.18
CA ALA A 422 44.68 32.20 11.98
C ALA A 422 46.25 32.07 12.08
N THR A 423 46.94 33.10 11.53
CA THR A 423 48.12 33.94 11.99
C THR A 423 49.41 33.32 12.59
N PRO A 424 50.64 33.90 12.35
CA PRO A 424 51.00 35.33 12.53
C PRO A 424 51.93 36.03 11.48
N GLN A 425 51.96 37.37 11.58
CA GLN A 425 52.80 38.44 10.97
C GLN A 425 54.34 38.23 11.16
N PRO A 426 55.29 38.99 10.54
CA PRO A 426 55.21 40.39 10.05
C PRO A 426 55.97 40.74 8.73
N VAL A 427 55.83 41.98 8.23
CA VAL A 427 56.91 42.99 8.00
C VAL A 427 56.37 44.17 7.14
N TYR A 428 56.66 45.39 7.64
CA TYR A 428 56.42 46.74 7.13
C TYR A 428 57.05 47.06 5.76
N TYR A 429 56.39 47.85 4.89
CA TYR A 429 56.71 49.28 4.71
C TYR A 429 55.68 50.03 3.84
N ASP A 430 55.64 51.32 4.14
CA ASP A 430 54.78 52.44 3.80
C ASP A 430 55.00 53.01 2.37
N GLN A 431 53.96 53.53 1.70
CA GLN A 431 54.03 54.84 1.00
C GLN A 431 52.67 55.37 0.48
N GLN A 432 52.26 56.48 1.10
CA GLN A 432 51.45 57.61 0.59
C GLN A 432 51.92 58.13 -0.79
N ALA A 433 51.21 58.91 -1.63
CA ALA A 433 49.95 59.66 -1.58
C ALA A 433 49.54 60.10 -3.01
N GLY A 434 48.25 60.40 -3.19
CA GLY A 434 47.75 61.60 -3.90
C GLY A 434 47.54 61.55 -5.42
N PHE A 435 46.29 61.70 -5.89
CA PHE A 435 45.77 62.90 -6.58
C PHE A 435 44.30 62.67 -7.04
N VAL A 436 43.56 63.78 -7.14
CA VAL A 436 42.09 63.88 -7.23
C VAL A 436 41.65 64.52 -8.57
N MET A 437 40.58 63.97 -9.18
CA MET A 437 39.59 64.54 -10.14
C MET A 437 40.00 64.81 -11.62
N PRO A 438 39.04 64.96 -12.59
CA PRO A 438 37.80 64.20 -12.86
C PRO A 438 37.54 63.98 -14.40
N PRO A 439 36.30 63.96 -14.97
CA PRO A 439 35.89 62.90 -15.90
C PRO A 439 35.72 63.36 -17.37
N PHE A 440 35.78 62.43 -18.32
CA PHE A 440 35.32 62.67 -19.69
C PHE A 440 34.69 61.39 -20.28
N HIS A 441 33.40 61.47 -20.58
CA HIS A 441 32.77 60.69 -21.65
C HIS A 441 32.89 61.48 -22.96
N PRO A 442 32.97 60.82 -24.12
CA PRO A 442 31.79 60.86 -25.01
C PRO A 442 31.56 59.65 -25.95
N ALA A 443 30.29 59.56 -26.38
CA ALA A 443 29.73 59.27 -27.71
C ALA A 443 29.86 57.89 -28.42
N TYR A 444 28.73 57.17 -28.42
CA TYR A 444 27.82 56.83 -29.55
C TYR A 444 28.30 56.33 -30.94
N TYR A 445 27.58 55.26 -31.37
CA TYR A 445 27.18 54.78 -32.72
C TYR A 445 28.22 54.03 -33.59
N PRO A 446 27.80 53.16 -34.54
CA PRO A 446 26.46 52.92 -35.12
C PRO A 446 25.64 51.77 -34.51
#